data_AF-A0A2V5TC17-F1
#
_entry.id   AF-A0A2V5TC17-F1
#
_cell.length_a   1.000
_cell.length_b   1.000
_cell.length_c   1.000
_cell.angle_alpha   90.00
_cell.angle_beta   90.00
_cell.angle_gamma   90.00
#
_symmetry.space_group_name_H-M   'P 1'
#
loop_
_entity.id
_entity.type
_entity.pdbx_description
1 polymer ?
#
loop_
_entity_poly.entity_id
_entity_poly.type
_entity_poly.pdbx_seq_one_letter_code
_entity_poly.pdbx_strand_id
1 'polypeptide(L)'
;MKTVLALETSCDETSVAVLRRRDDRSGNELLASEVASQVAAHEKFGGVVPEVASRNHLMYAPPLLDRAMSSAKIDLSNVDA
;
A
#
# COMPACT_ATOMS: atom_id res chain seq x y z
N MET A 1 2.61 -21.73 -1.03
CA MET A 1 2.88 -20.30 -1.33
C MET A 1 1.59 -19.52 -1.21
N LYS A 2 1.59 -18.41 -0.46
CA LYS A 2 0.42 -17.52 -0.32
C LYS A 2 0.77 -16.10 -0.76
N THR A 3 -0.08 -15.47 -1.54
CA THR A 3 0.04 -14.07 -1.94
C THR A 3 -0.72 -13.20 -0.93
N VAL A 4 -0.05 -12.19 -0.37
CA VAL A 4 -0.62 -11.27 0.62
C VAL A 4 -0.61 -9.86 0.06
N LEU A 5 -1.73 -9.16 0.15
CA LEU A 5 -1.87 -7.74 -0.12
C LEU A 5 -1.83 -6.97 1.21
N ALA A 6 -0.81 -6.15 1.40
CA ALA A 6 -0.64 -5.33 2.59
C ALA A 6 -1.06 -3.88 2.31
N LEU A 7 -1.85 -3.30 3.22
CA LEU A 7 -2.26 -1.91 3.20
C LEU A 7 -1.72 -1.22 4.46
N GLU A 8 -1.11 -0.06 4.30
CA GLU A 8 -0.62 0.77 5.41
C GLU A 8 -1.18 2.19 5.27
N THR A 9 -1.89 2.66 6.31
CA THR A 9 -2.63 3.93 6.34
C THR A 9 -2.67 4.56 7.75
N SER A 10 -1.65 4.31 8.59
CA SER A 10 -1.66 4.75 9.99
C SER A 10 -1.47 6.25 10.21
N CYS A 11 -0.76 6.95 9.32
CA CYS A 11 -0.42 8.37 9.47
C CYS A 11 -0.77 9.20 8.23
N ASP A 12 0.21 9.61 7.43
CA ASP A 12 0.04 10.49 6.27
C ASP A 12 0.56 9.85 4.98
N GLU A 13 0.83 8.55 5.01
CA GLU A 13 1.25 7.75 3.87
C GLU A 13 0.20 6.69 3.57
N THR A 14 -0.13 6.53 2.29
CA THR A 14 -0.92 5.39 1.83
C THR A 14 0.03 4.46 1.12
N SER A 15 0.14 3.22 1.57
CA SER A 15 1.01 2.25 0.92
C SER A 15 0.28 0.96 0.60
N VAL A 16 0.63 0.35 -0.53
CA VAL A 16 0.14 -0.96 -0.96
C VAL A 16 1.33 -1.82 -1.35
N ALA A 17 1.43 -3.00 -0.77
CA ALA A 17 2.47 -3.96 -1.10
C ALA A 17 1.89 -5.35 -1.40
N VAL A 18 2.53 -6.07 -2.30
CA VAL A 18 2.18 -7.45 -2.64
C VAL A 18 3.36 -8.33 -2.27
N LEU A 19 3.12 -9.33 -1.41
CA LEU A 19 4.13 -10.27 -0.96
C LEU A 19 3.75 -11.69 -1.34
N ARG A 20 4.74 -12.53 -1.69
CA ARG A 20 4.58 -13.97 -1.80
C ARG A 20 5.26 -14.65 -0.63
N ARG A 21 4.45 -15.17 0.29
CA ARG A 21 4.90 -16.01 1.40
C ARG A 21 5.30 -17.36 0.84
N ARG A 22 6.55 -17.74 1.10
CA ARG A 22 7.08 -19.06 0.81
C ARG A 22 7.00 -19.89 2.09
N ASP A 23 6.66 -21.16 1.94
CA ASP A 23 6.52 -22.09 3.06
C ASP A 23 7.88 -22.64 3.52
N ASP A 24 8.94 -22.30 2.80
CA ASP A 24 10.32 -22.59 3.14
C ASP A 24 10.90 -21.51 4.07
N ARG A 25 12.09 -21.74 4.62
CA ARG A 25 12.80 -20.76 5.47
C ARG A 25 13.44 -19.62 4.67
N SER A 26 13.12 -19.49 3.38
CA SER A 26 13.76 -18.53 2.46
C SER A 26 13.21 -17.11 2.60
N GLY A 27 12.21 -16.91 3.46
CA GLY A 27 11.57 -15.61 3.69
C GLY A 27 10.47 -15.30 2.68
N ASN A 28 9.81 -14.16 2.90
CA ASN A 28 8.79 -13.67 1.98
C ASN A 28 9.43 -12.93 0.81
N GLU A 29 8.87 -13.09 -0.39
CA GLU A 29 9.27 -12.33 -1.57
C GLU A 29 8.38 -11.09 -1.72
N LEU A 30 8.98 -9.92 -1.93
CA LEU A 30 8.26 -8.69 -2.24
C LEU A 30 8.07 -8.60 -3.76
N LEU A 31 6.82 -8.61 -4.23
CA LEU A 31 6.47 -8.51 -5.65
C LEU A 31 6.26 -7.06 -6.09
N ALA A 32 5.66 -6.23 -5.23
CA ALA A 32 5.49 -4.80 -5.46
C ALA A 32 5.35 -4.04 -4.13
N SER A 33 5.71 -2.75 -4.15
CA SER A 33 5.52 -1.81 -3.04
C SER A 33 5.35 -0.41 -3.61
N GLU A 34 4.16 0.16 -3.42
CA GLU A 34 3.78 1.49 -3.90
C GLU A 34 3.43 2.37 -2.70
N VAL A 35 3.85 3.64 -2.72
CA VAL A 35 3.62 4.60 -1.63
C VAL A 35 3.15 5.94 -2.20
N ALA A 36 2.13 6.54 -1.58
CA ALA A 36 1.74 7.94 -1.78
C ALA A 36 1.89 8.69 -0.45
N SER A 37 2.76 9.71 -0.45
CA SER A 37 2.98 10.60 0.68
C SER A 37 2.07 11.83 0.61
N GLN A 38 1.58 12.26 1.78
CA GLN A 38 0.75 13.46 1.93
C GLN A 38 1.50 14.65 2.52
N VAL A 39 2.83 14.60 2.64
CA VAL A 39 3.63 15.66 3.27
C VAL A 39 3.28 17.05 2.73
N ALA A 40 3.15 17.20 1.41
CA ALA A 40 2.78 18.47 0.78
C ALA A 40 1.36 18.97 1.15
N ALA A 41 0.42 18.06 1.44
CA ALA A 41 -0.93 18.43 1.87
C ALA A 41 -0.94 18.97 3.31
N HIS A 42 -0.01 18.50 4.15
CA HIS A 42 0.11 18.84 5.57
C HIS A 42 1.09 19.99 5.87
N GLU A 43 2.02 20.27 4.95
CA GLU A 43 3.10 21.26 5.11
C GLU A 43 2.59 22.64 5.57
N LYS A 44 1.50 23.13 4.96
CA LYS A 44 0.89 24.44 5.29
C LYS A 44 0.31 24.53 6.71
N PHE A 45 0.09 23.40 7.37
CA PHE A 45 -0.45 23.32 8.72
C PHE A 45 0.63 23.12 9.78
N GLY A 46 1.89 22.89 9.38
CA GLY A 46 3.00 22.63 10.30
C GLY A 46 2.92 21.27 11.00
N GLY A 47 2.09 20.34 10.50
CA GLY A 47 1.88 19.01 11.07
C GLY A 47 0.74 18.27 10.41
N VAL A 48 0.62 16.98 10.70
CA VAL A 48 -0.44 16.12 10.13
C VAL A 48 -1.80 16.55 10.66
N VAL A 49 -2.73 16.82 9.75
CA VAL A 49 -4.14 17.08 10.07
C VAL A 49 -4.93 15.78 9.89
N PRO A 50 -5.42 15.14 10.97
CA PRO A 50 -6.01 13.80 10.90
C PRO A 50 -7.16 13.65 9.88
N GLU A 51 -8.07 14.63 9.82
CA GLU A 51 -9.19 14.59 8.87
C GLU A 51 -8.73 14.66 7.40
N VAL A 52 -7.70 15.47 7.12
CA VAL A 52 -7.11 15.55 5.77
C VAL A 52 -6.43 14.22 5.45
N ALA A 53 -5.75 13.63 6.41
CA ALA A 53 -5.08 12.35 6.25
C ALA A 53 -6.06 11.22 5.90
N SER A 54 -7.12 11.07 6.69
CA SER A 54 -8.17 10.07 6.47
C SER A 54 -8.83 10.21 5.08
N ARG A 55 -9.14 11.43 4.63
CA ARG A 55 -9.74 11.64 3.30
C ARG A 55 -8.78 11.32 2.16
N ASN A 56 -7.52 11.68 2.31
CA ASN A 56 -6.51 11.42 1.30
C ASN A 56 -6.22 9.92 1.16
N HIS A 57 -6.24 9.13 2.24
CA HIS A 57 -6.12 7.68 2.13
C HIS A 57 -7.20 7.06 1.22
N LEU A 58 -8.45 7.52 1.34
CA LEU A 58 -9.55 7.05 0.48
C LEU A 58 -9.34 7.41 -1.00
N MET A 59 -8.72 8.55 -1.27
CA MET A 59 -8.42 9.02 -2.63
C MET A 59 -7.23 8.26 -3.25
N TYR A 60 -6.22 7.94 -2.45
CA TYR A 60 -5.00 7.30 -2.93
C TYR A 60 -5.06 5.78 -2.99
N ALA A 61 -5.85 5.13 -2.14
CA ALA A 61 -5.86 3.67 -2.04
C ALA A 61 -6.24 2.95 -3.35
N PRO A 62 -7.34 3.32 -4.07
CA PRO A 62 -7.69 2.64 -5.32
C PRO A 62 -6.61 2.72 -6.41
N PRO A 63 -6.08 3.90 -6.79
CA PRO A 63 -5.04 3.96 -7.83
C PRO A 63 -3.70 3.38 -7.36
N LEU A 64 -3.39 3.34 -6.06
CA LEU A 64 -2.21 2.63 -5.58
C LEU A 64 -2.37 1.12 -5.70
N LEU A 65 -3.56 0.59 -5.38
CA LEU A 65 -3.84 -0.82 -5.52
C LEU A 65 -3.65 -1.26 -6.97
N ASP A 66 -4.24 -0.55 -7.92
CA ASP A 66 -4.08 -0.84 -9.36
C ASP A 66 -2.62 -0.84 -9.79
N ARG A 67 -1.83 0.15 -9.33
CA ARG A 67 -0.39 0.20 -9.61
C ARG A 67 0.36 -0.98 -8.99
N ALA A 68 0.10 -1.31 -7.73
CA ALA A 68 0.79 -2.40 -7.05
C ALA A 68 0.49 -3.75 -7.70
N MET A 69 -0.76 -4.00 -8.09
CA MET A 69 -1.17 -5.23 -8.78
C MET A 69 -0.53 -5.34 -10.17
N SER A 70 -0.47 -4.22 -10.91
CA SER A 70 0.22 -4.14 -12.20
C SER A 70 1.74 -4.36 -12.06
N SER A 71 2.39 -3.70 -11.09
CA SER A 71 3.82 -3.87 -10.79
C SER A 71 4.16 -5.31 -10.40
N ALA A 72 3.30 -5.94 -9.58
CA ALA A 72 3.45 -7.33 -9.16
C ALA A 72 3.10 -8.36 -10.26
N LYS A 73 2.47 -7.92 -11.36
CA LYS A 73 2.03 -8.77 -12.49
C LYS A 73 1.13 -9.93 -12.04
N ILE A 74 0.19 -9.65 -11.14
CA ILE A 74 -0.80 -10.62 -10.66
C ILE A 74 -2.20 -10.01 -10.73
N ASP A 75 -3.21 -10.88 -10.86
CA ASP A 75 -4.61 -10.48 -10.73
C ASP A 75 -5.02 -10.43 -9.24
N LEU A 76 -5.99 -9.56 -8.90
CA LEU A 76 -6.52 -9.45 -7.54
C LEU A 76 -7.20 -10.74 -7.07
N SER A 77 -7.75 -11.54 -7.99
CA SER A 77 -8.29 -12.87 -7.68
C SER A 77 -7.25 -13.85 -7.14
N ASN A 78 -5.96 -13.54 -7.28
CA ASN A 78 -4.85 -14.41 -6.87
C ASN A 78 -4.27 -14.00 -5.51
N VAL A 79 -4.89 -13.04 -4.81
CA VAL A 79 -4.54 -12.63 -3.44
C VAL A 79 -5.26 -13.55 -2.45
N ASP A 80 -4.51 -14.12 -1.52
CA ASP A 80 -5.01 -15.06 -0.51
C ASP A 80 -5.39 -14.38 0.82
N ALA A 81 -4.80 -13.22 1.11
CA ALA A 81 -5.02 -12.45 2.34
C ALA A 81 -4.67 -10.97 2.14
#